data_AF-A0A2M7SSF0-F1
#
_entry.id   AF-A0A2M7SSF0-F1
#
_cell.length_a   1.000
_cell.length_b   1.000
_cell.length_c   1.000
_cell.angle_alpha   90.00
_cell.angle_beta   90.00
_cell.angle_gamma   90.00
#
_symmetry.space_group_name_H-M   'P 1'
#
loop_
_entity.id
_entity.type
_entity.pdbx_description
1 polymer ?
#
loop_
_entity_poly.entity_id
_entity_poly.type
_entity_poly.pdbx_seq_one_letter_code
_entity_poly.pdbx_strand_id
1 'polypeptide(L)'
;SCYQCSVRCPAGIDIADMMYALKRYSMWKGQYKEGLIGPDFSEAFVKMIVNSGRSFEPILAATYLPKYSARDIIREGLMATGLVLSGKMPLLPKKVKRLKNVQRMVRRIIPIGETK
;
A
#
# COMPACT_ATOMS: atom_id res chain seq x y z
N SER A 1 -6.62 6.40 -5.43
CA SER A 1 -7.25 7.58 -6.07
C SER A 1 -8.37 8.08 -5.17
N CYS A 2 -8.53 9.40 -4.99
CA CYS A 2 -9.56 9.98 -4.12
C CYS A 2 -10.91 10.23 -4.82
N TYR A 3 -11.03 9.94 -6.13
CA TYR A 3 -12.24 10.06 -6.98
C TYR A 3 -12.87 11.46 -7.09
N GLN A 4 -12.28 12.47 -6.45
CA GLN A 4 -12.82 13.83 -6.44
C GLN A 4 -12.97 14.45 -7.83
N CYS A 5 -12.03 14.14 -8.74
CA CYS A 5 -12.07 14.60 -10.11
C CYS A 5 -13.27 14.04 -10.89
N SER A 6 -13.59 12.75 -10.74
CA SER A 6 -14.72 12.12 -11.42
C SER A 6 -16.06 12.65 -10.92
N VAL A 7 -16.22 12.83 -9.60
CA VAL A 7 -17.49 13.31 -9.01
C VAL A 7 -17.80 14.77 -9.36
N ARG A 8 -16.76 15.61 -9.50
CA ARG A 8 -16.93 17.05 -9.75
C ARG A 8 -16.97 17.43 -11.23
N CYS A 9 -16.71 16.49 -12.14
CA CYS A 9 -16.60 16.83 -13.56
C CYS A 9 -17.96 17.26 -14.11
N PRO A 10 -18.14 18.53 -14.54
CA PRO A 10 -19.43 18.99 -15.09
C PRO A 10 -19.77 18.32 -16.43
N ALA A 11 -18.76 17.78 -17.14
CA ALA A 11 -18.93 17.07 -18.40
C ALA A 11 -19.19 15.55 -18.21
N GLY A 12 -19.25 15.05 -16.97
CA GLY A 12 -19.52 13.63 -16.71
C GLY A 12 -18.39 12.67 -17.08
N ILE A 13 -17.14 13.15 -17.17
CA ILE A 13 -15.98 12.34 -17.52
C ILE A 13 -15.48 11.59 -16.27
N ASP A 14 -15.36 10.26 -16.35
CA ASP A 14 -14.70 9.47 -15.30
C ASP A 14 -13.17 9.52 -15.43
N ILE A 15 -12.61 10.61 -14.93
CA ILE A 15 -11.16 10.87 -14.96
C ILE A 15 -10.38 9.79 -14.20
N ALA A 16 -10.91 9.29 -13.07
CA ALA A 16 -10.28 8.26 -12.28
C ALA A 16 -10.14 6.94 -13.07
N ASP A 17 -11.20 6.50 -13.75
CA ASP A 17 -11.12 5.27 -14.56
C ASP A 17 -10.19 5.45 -15.77
N MET A 18 -10.22 6.61 -16.41
CA MET A 18 -9.28 6.94 -17.48
C MET A 18 -7.82 6.88 -17.00
N MET A 19 -7.51 7.38 -15.80
CA MET A 19 -6.18 7.25 -15.19
C MET A 19 -5.80 5.78 -14.94
N TYR A 20 -6.74 4.95 -14.47
CA TYR A 20 -6.50 3.52 -14.27
C TYR A 20 -6.30 2.79 -15.60
N ALA A 21 -7.02 3.16 -16.65
CA ALA A 21 -6.83 2.61 -18.00
C ALA A 21 -5.45 2.98 -18.56
N LEU A 22 -5.05 4.25 -18.47
CA LEU A 22 -3.73 4.72 -18.87
C LEU A 22 -2.59 4.01 -18.13
N LYS A 23 -2.71 3.85 -16.80
CA LYS A 23 -1.74 3.10 -16.00
C LYS A 23 -1.63 1.65 -16.45
N ARG A 24 -2.77 0.97 -16.69
CA ARG A 24 -2.77 -0.43 -17.17
C ARG A 24 -2.17 -0.55 -18.56
N TYR A 25 -2.48 0.41 -19.43
CA TYR A 25 -1.95 0.48 -20.79
C TYR A 25 -0.43 0.68 -20.80
N SER A 26 0.10 1.60 -19.96
CA SER A 26 1.54 1.83 -19.85
C SER A 26 2.27 0.59 -19.35
N MET A 27 1.70 -0.13 -18.38
CA MET A 27 2.23 -1.43 -17.92
C MET A 27 2.20 -2.47 -19.04
N TRP A 28 1.09 -2.59 -19.77
CA TRP A 28 0.95 -3.52 -20.89
C TRP A 28 1.97 -3.27 -22.01
N LYS A 29 2.28 -2.00 -22.28
CA LYS A 29 3.30 -1.59 -23.26
C LYS A 29 4.73 -1.66 -22.73
N GLY A 30 4.94 -1.99 -21.45
CA GLY A 30 6.27 -1.92 -20.82
C GLY A 30 6.82 -0.49 -20.73
N GLN A 31 5.97 0.52 -20.85
CA GLN A 31 6.34 1.94 -20.83
C GLN A 31 6.17 2.53 -19.43
N TYR A 32 6.97 2.06 -18.48
CA TYR A 32 6.99 2.57 -17.11
C TYR A 32 8.43 2.78 -16.62
N LYS A 33 8.58 3.64 -15.62
CA LYS A 33 9.88 3.82 -14.97
C LYS A 33 10.16 2.63 -14.05
N GLU A 34 11.33 2.04 -14.19
CA GLU A 34 11.84 1.04 -13.26
C GLU A 34 12.37 1.71 -11.97
N GLY A 35 12.60 0.90 -10.93
CA GLY A 35 13.16 1.38 -9.67
C GLY A 35 12.21 2.26 -8.83
N LEU A 36 10.93 2.38 -9.22
CA LEU A 36 9.94 3.10 -8.43
C LEU A 36 9.71 2.41 -7.08
N ILE A 37 9.59 3.19 -6.01
CA ILE A 37 9.22 2.68 -4.67
C ILE A 37 7.74 2.29 -4.63
N GLY A 38 6.90 2.98 -5.42
CA GLY A 38 5.44 2.83 -5.41
C GLY A 38 4.93 1.39 -5.63
N PRO A 39 5.43 0.64 -6.63
CA PRO A 39 5.05 -0.76 -6.84
C PRO A 39 5.33 -1.66 -5.64
N ASP A 40 6.57 -1.67 -5.13
CA ASP A 40 6.96 -2.52 -4.00
C ASP A 40 6.20 -2.16 -2.73
N PHE A 41 6.05 -0.86 -2.46
CA PHE A 41 5.23 -0.37 -1.36
C PHE A 41 3.78 -0.87 -1.47
N SER A 42 3.19 -0.75 -2.66
CA SER A 42 1.80 -1.14 -2.89
C SER A 42 1.60 -2.65 -2.70
N GLU A 43 2.55 -3.45 -3.19
CA GLU A 43 2.53 -4.91 -3.02
C GLU A 43 2.66 -5.30 -1.54
N ALA A 44 3.65 -4.77 -0.84
CA ALA A 44 3.87 -5.00 0.58
C ALA A 44 2.65 -4.60 1.42
N PHE A 45 2.07 -3.43 1.12
CA PHE A 45 0.87 -2.92 1.77
C PHE A 45 -0.32 -3.86 1.57
N VAL A 46 -0.60 -4.25 0.32
CA VAL A 46 -1.72 -5.15 0.00
C VAL A 46 -1.53 -6.50 0.69
N LYS A 47 -0.34 -7.10 0.61
CA LYS A 47 -0.02 -8.37 1.27
C LYS A 47 -0.23 -8.30 2.78
N MET A 48 0.19 -7.20 3.40
CA MET A 48 -0.03 -6.96 4.82
C MET A 48 -1.53 -6.89 5.14
N ILE A 49 -2.31 -6.08 4.42
CA ILE A 49 -3.76 -5.95 4.65
C ILE A 49 -4.49 -7.28 4.46
N VAL A 50 -4.13 -8.07 3.45
CA VAL A 50 -4.71 -9.41 3.24
C VAL A 50 -4.42 -10.35 4.42
N ASN A 51 -3.22 -10.26 5.00
CA ASN A 51 -2.77 -11.18 6.04
C ASN A 51 -3.20 -10.79 7.46
N SER A 52 -3.25 -9.50 7.78
CA SER A 52 -3.57 -9.00 9.12
C SER A 52 -4.93 -8.31 9.21
N GLY A 53 -5.48 -7.86 8.09
CA GLY A 53 -6.66 -6.99 8.02
C GLY A 53 -6.39 -5.55 8.46
N ARG A 54 -5.13 -5.17 8.72
CA ARG A 54 -4.75 -3.86 9.26
C ARG A 54 -3.33 -3.47 8.90
N SER A 55 -3.08 -2.20 8.59
CA SER A 55 -1.72 -1.73 8.38
C SER A 55 -0.93 -1.73 9.68
N PHE A 56 0.33 -2.11 9.58
CA PHE A 56 1.29 -2.07 10.68
C PHE A 56 2.58 -1.43 10.17
N GLU A 57 2.69 -0.14 10.43
CA GLU A 57 3.73 0.74 9.89
C GLU A 57 5.16 0.24 10.08
N PRO A 58 5.59 -0.35 11.22
CA PRO A 58 6.97 -0.83 11.36
C PRO A 58 7.35 -1.92 10.34
N ILE A 59 6.42 -2.84 10.04
CA ILE A 59 6.66 -3.89 9.04
C ILE A 59 6.61 -3.30 7.64
N LEU A 60 5.69 -2.36 7.39
CA LEU A 60 5.60 -1.71 6.08
C LEU A 60 6.85 -0.89 5.79
N ALA A 61 7.35 -0.12 6.76
CA ALA A 61 8.57 0.66 6.66
C ALA A 61 9.77 -0.21 6.29
N ALA A 62 9.92 -1.39 6.90
CA ALA A 62 11.00 -2.32 6.58
C ALA A 62 11.04 -2.75 5.10
N THR A 63 9.91 -2.67 4.38
CA THR A 63 9.85 -3.05 2.95
C THR A 63 10.42 -2.00 2.00
N TYR A 64 10.48 -0.72 2.41
CA TYR A 64 10.97 0.36 1.56
C TYR A 64 12.20 1.09 2.13
N LEU A 65 12.45 1.04 3.44
CA LEU A 65 13.62 1.59 4.12
C LEU A 65 14.97 1.26 3.44
N PRO A 66 15.21 0.03 2.95
CA PRO A 66 16.48 -0.31 2.28
C PRO A 66 16.74 0.49 1.00
N LYS A 67 15.72 1.13 0.42
CA LYS A 67 15.84 1.98 -0.77
C LYS A 67 16.22 3.43 -0.44
N TYR A 68 16.26 3.79 0.85
CA TYR A 68 16.63 5.13 1.33
C TYR A 68 18.11 5.19 1.72
N SER A 69 18.64 6.41 1.88
CA SER A 69 20.00 6.61 2.35
C SER A 69 20.13 6.24 3.82
N ALA A 70 21.34 5.86 4.26
CA ALA A 70 21.60 5.54 5.67
C ALA A 70 21.22 6.69 6.64
N ARG A 71 21.33 7.95 6.18
CA ARG A 71 20.93 9.13 6.96
C ARG A 71 19.42 9.20 7.16
N ASP A 72 18.65 8.90 6.12
CA ASP A 72 17.18 8.94 6.17
C ASP A 72 16.65 7.84 7.10
N ILE A 73 17.25 6.64 7.04
CA ILE A 73 16.92 5.51 7.92
C ILE A 73 17.14 5.88 9.39
N ILE A 74 18.28 6.50 9.72
CA ILE A 74 18.58 6.92 11.10
C ILE A 74 17.56 7.97 11.58
N ARG A 75 17.23 8.94 10.73
CA ARG A 75 16.27 10.00 11.07
C ARG A 75 14.87 9.44 11.30
N GLU A 76 14.39 8.54 10.44
CA GLU A 76 13.12 7.84 10.65
C GLU A 76 13.15 6.97 11.91
N GLY A 77 14.26 6.28 12.18
CA GLY A 77 14.45 5.48 13.39
C GLY A 77 14.30 6.31 14.66
N LEU A 78 14.91 7.50 14.72
CA LEU A 78 14.79 8.43 15.86
C LEU A 78 13.35 8.94 16.05
N MET A 79 12.62 9.18 14.96
CA MET A 79 11.21 9.56 15.05
C MET A 79 10.35 8.39 15.54
N ALA A 80 10.57 7.19 15.00
CA ALA A 80 9.85 5.99 15.37
C ALA A 80 10.04 5.65 16.86
N THR A 81 11.26 5.76 17.39
CA THR A 81 11.52 5.54 18.82
C THR A 81 10.76 6.54 19.68
N GLY A 82 10.74 7.83 19.33
CA GLY A 82 9.94 8.85 20.03
C GLY A 82 8.44 8.52 20.05
N LEU A 83 7.89 8.01 18.95
CA LEU A 83 6.49 7.59 18.87
C LEU A 83 6.18 6.33 19.69
N VAL A 84 7.10 5.37 19.71
CA VAL A 84 7.00 4.17 20.54
C VAL A 84 7.04 4.54 22.03
N LEU A 85 8.00 5.38 22.44
CA LEU A 85 8.13 5.85 23.83
C LEU A 85 6.91 6.65 24.28
N SER A 86 6.29 7.41 23.37
CA SER A 86 5.05 8.15 23.63
C SER A 86 3.79 7.27 23.64
N GLY A 87 3.91 5.95 23.40
CA GLY A 87 2.78 5.03 23.27
C GLY A 87 1.92 5.25 22.02
N LYS A 88 2.38 6.08 21.07
CA LYS A 88 1.66 6.45 19.83
C LYS A 88 1.89 5.45 18.69
N MET A 89 2.85 4.54 18.85
CA MET A 89 3.15 3.49 17.87
C MET A 89 3.20 2.11 18.55
N PRO A 90 2.34 1.15 18.13
CA PRO A 90 2.41 -0.21 18.66
C PRO A 90 3.64 -0.95 18.11
N LEU A 91 4.30 -1.74 18.97
CA LEU A 91 5.45 -2.59 18.58
C LEU A 91 5.05 -3.93 17.97
N LEU A 92 3.82 -4.37 18.20
CA LEU A 92 3.32 -5.65 17.72
C LEU A 92 2.11 -5.45 16.79
N PRO A 93 2.05 -6.19 15.67
CA PRO A 93 0.94 -6.10 14.72
C PRO A 93 -0.36 -6.59 15.37
N LYS A 94 -1.39 -5.74 15.34
CA LYS A 94 -2.75 -6.11 15.75
C LYS A 94 -3.55 -6.60 14.54
N LYS A 95 -4.23 -7.74 14.69
CA LYS A 95 -5.12 -8.27 13.65
C LYS A 95 -6.55 -7.74 13.82
N VAL A 96 -7.28 -7.64 12.71
CA VAL A 96 -8.69 -7.24 12.73
C VAL A 96 -9.59 -8.39 13.23
N LYS A 97 -10.68 -8.05 13.92
CA LYS A 97 -11.69 -9.05 14.32
C LYS A 97 -12.33 -9.64 13.06
N ARG A 98 -12.53 -10.95 13.02
CA ARG A 98 -13.07 -11.69 11.84
C ARG A 98 -12.19 -11.62 10.58
N LEU A 99 -10.86 -11.63 10.74
CA LEU A 99 -9.90 -11.67 9.63
C LEU A 99 -10.25 -12.68 8.52
N LYS A 100 -10.71 -13.90 8.87
CA LYS A 100 -11.12 -14.92 7.90
C LYS A 100 -12.24 -14.44 6.95
N ASN A 101 -13.15 -13.60 7.42
CA ASN A 101 -14.22 -13.04 6.58
C ASN A 101 -13.65 -12.02 5.59
N VAL A 102 -12.74 -11.16 6.04
CA VAL A 102 -12.03 -10.20 5.16
C VAL A 102 -11.26 -10.96 4.08
N GLN A 103 -10.48 -11.97 4.46
CA GLN A 103 -9.75 -12.81 3.52
C GLN A 103 -10.67 -13.49 2.51
N ARG A 104 -11.82 -14.01 2.95
CA ARG A 104 -12.82 -14.61 2.06
C ARG A 104 -13.38 -13.60 1.06
N MET A 105 -13.69 -12.37 1.49
CA MET A 105 -14.18 -11.33 0.60
C MET A 105 -13.13 -10.92 -0.43
N VAL A 106 -11.89 -10.68 0.02
CA VAL A 106 -10.80 -10.25 -0.88
C VAL A 106 -10.49 -11.32 -1.92
N ARG A 107 -10.46 -12.61 -1.53
CA ARG A 107 -10.24 -13.74 -2.46
C ARG A 107 -11.29 -13.86 -3.56
N ARG A 108 -12.50 -13.32 -3.37
CA ARG A 108 -13.52 -13.29 -4.43
C ARG A 108 -13.28 -12.21 -5.48
N ILE A 109 -12.55 -11.15 -5.12
CA ILE A 109 -12.41 -9.94 -5.94
C ILE A 109 -11.03 -9.90 -6.60
N ILE A 110 -10.00 -10.27 -5.85
CA ILE A 110 -8.63 -10.34 -6.33
C ILE A 110 -8.34 -11.82 -6.55
N PRO A 111 -7.98 -12.27 -7.77
CA PRO A 111 -7.29 -13.53 -7.95
C PRO A 111 -5.92 -13.34 -7.31
N ILE A 112 -5.84 -13.50 -5.98
CA ILE A 112 -4.56 -13.58 -5.29
C ILE A 112 -3.94 -14.82 -5.90
N GLY A 113 -2.91 -14.65 -6.72
CA GLY A 113 -2.15 -15.77 -7.26
C GLY A 113 -1.75 -16.64 -6.07
N GLU A 114 -2.43 -17.78 -5.92
CA GLU A 114 -2.02 -18.81 -5.00
C GLU A 114 -0.71 -19.32 -5.58
N THR A 115 0.41 -18.72 -5.16
CA THR A 115 1.69 -19.41 -5.19
C THR A 115 1.49 -20.69 -4.38
N LYS A 116 1.21 -21.77 -5.11
CA LYS A 116 1.44 -23.14 -4.64
C LYS A 116 2.88 -23.31 -4.24
#